data_AF-A0A9P7HMW8-F1
#
_entry.id   AF-A0A9P7HMW8-F1
#
_cell.length_a   1.000
_cell.length_b   1.000
_cell.length_c   1.000
_cell.angle_alpha   90.00
_cell.angle_beta   90.00
_cell.angle_gamma   90.00
#
_symmetry.space_group_name_H-M   'P 1'
#
loop_
_entity.id
_entity.type
_entity.pdbx_description
1 polymer ?
#
loop_
_entity_poly.entity_id
_entity_poly.type
_entity_poly.pdbx_seq_one_letter_code
_entity_poly.pdbx_strand_id
1 'polypeptide(L)'
;MAATSSVKVEYIGAHSYTTALSPSQDPFRHSALANSHNHHDLHPWGKDVLAGTAEFDSLYAEANNRYMYHLWYTPALAPYMATEVLQIAPIPQELMTHLLSTIKTLLQLGVNEALQSSDGQASLWCIQTILESSNLILGDKIFVRLSATSTKDSFAVNVPTTKPDPLSPDANHILRRLLTSGRSVGRLLSLSEHVWASDPGEAIIVQRWSPDIELAREIRVFCCKGRVTAISQDVWWEKMGWRDRYSDGFVPAITAVWDNAKSHLPFDTCTMDVFVTPPSGETVDWKAQIIEFNGFGARLNTGSDLFHWVNDHDILYGERPGITVRFVDDWEDTTVEKMVNDTSQDDTSGGVANQPQCQSVHDSEQPGPAEPDWLVLEKKLRQMYHNSLKNKERLEMEERTNLPLRGRWCSAY
;
A
#
# COMPACT_ATOMS: atom_id res chain seq x y z
N MET A 1 36.91 3.11 5.16
CA MET A 1 36.06 3.92 4.27
C MET A 1 35.00 2.99 3.72
N ALA A 2 33.72 3.19 4.06
CA ALA A 2 32.65 2.43 3.44
C ALA A 2 32.60 2.82 1.96
N ALA A 3 32.55 1.84 1.06
CA ALA A 3 32.39 2.12 -0.37
C ALA A 3 31.08 2.90 -0.56
N THR A 4 31.14 4.07 -1.18
CA THR A 4 29.95 4.83 -1.56
C THR A 4 29.12 3.97 -2.50
N SER A 5 27.95 3.54 -2.06
CA SER A 5 27.04 2.75 -2.89
C SER A 5 26.63 3.59 -4.11
N SER A 6 26.75 3.04 -5.31
CA SER A 6 26.31 3.72 -6.52
C SER A 6 24.80 3.98 -6.47
N VAL A 7 24.37 5.19 -6.80
CA VAL A 7 22.95 5.57 -6.89
C VAL A 7 22.55 5.67 -8.36
N LYS A 8 21.48 4.97 -8.75
CA LYS A 8 20.87 5.07 -10.08
C LYS A 8 19.49 5.70 -9.94
N VAL A 9 19.26 6.85 -10.58
CA VAL A 9 17.94 7.51 -10.62
C VAL A 9 17.26 7.20 -11.94
N GLU A 10 16.03 6.75 -11.88
CA GLU A 10 15.16 6.41 -13.00
C GLU A 10 13.87 7.24 -12.92
N TYR A 11 13.40 7.71 -14.07
CA TYR A 11 12.15 8.45 -14.19
C TYR A 11 11.19 7.62 -15.02
N ILE A 12 10.02 7.30 -14.46
CA ILE A 12 9.01 6.45 -15.09
C ILE A 12 7.87 7.34 -15.57
N GLY A 13 7.47 7.23 -16.83
CA GLY A 13 6.29 7.96 -17.32
C GLY A 13 5.03 7.45 -16.64
N ALA A 14 4.09 8.33 -16.30
CA ALA A 14 2.78 7.99 -15.74
C ALA A 14 1.99 7.07 -16.69
N HIS A 15 2.21 7.17 -18.01
CA HIS A 15 1.64 6.25 -19.00
C HIS A 15 2.18 4.81 -18.87
N SER A 16 3.34 4.59 -18.23
CA SER A 16 3.83 3.23 -17.96
C SER A 16 2.95 2.47 -16.96
N TYR A 17 2.01 3.18 -16.31
CA TYR A 17 1.02 2.67 -15.36
C TYR A 17 -0.39 2.53 -15.96
N THR A 18 -0.59 2.97 -17.21
CA THR A 18 -1.81 2.66 -17.94
C THR A 18 -1.70 1.25 -18.49
N THR A 19 -2.77 0.47 -18.32
CA THR A 19 -2.80 -0.91 -18.80
C THR A 19 -2.78 -0.92 -20.32
N ALA A 20 -1.96 -1.77 -20.92
CA ALA A 20 -1.99 -2.00 -22.37
C ALA A 20 -3.34 -2.62 -22.82
N LEU A 21 -4.09 -3.19 -21.88
CA LEU A 21 -5.35 -3.89 -22.08
C LEU A 21 -6.49 -3.20 -21.30
N SER A 22 -7.75 -3.41 -21.71
CA SER A 22 -8.90 -2.83 -21.00
C SER A 22 -9.04 -3.42 -19.58
N PRO A 23 -9.72 -2.74 -18.63
CA PRO A 23 -9.99 -3.30 -17.30
C PRO A 23 -10.72 -4.65 -17.30
N SER A 24 -11.44 -4.98 -18.38
CA SER A 24 -12.05 -6.31 -18.55
C SER A 24 -11.03 -7.41 -18.93
N GLN A 25 -9.92 -7.02 -19.56
CA GLN A 25 -8.86 -7.90 -20.05
C GLN A 25 -7.68 -7.97 -19.08
N ASP A 26 -7.44 -6.90 -18.31
CA ASP A 26 -6.41 -6.82 -17.27
C ASP A 26 -6.93 -6.03 -16.05
N PRO A 27 -7.88 -6.61 -15.29
CA PRO A 27 -8.52 -5.92 -14.16
C PRO A 27 -7.55 -5.59 -13.02
N PHE A 28 -6.40 -6.25 -12.97
CA PHE A 28 -5.38 -6.09 -11.93
C PHE A 28 -4.12 -5.39 -12.45
N ARG A 29 -4.20 -4.80 -13.66
CA ARG A 29 -3.13 -4.00 -14.27
C ARG A 29 -1.77 -4.69 -14.35
N HIS A 30 -1.74 -6.01 -14.52
CA HIS A 30 -0.51 -6.80 -14.62
C HIS A 30 0.34 -6.48 -15.86
N SER A 31 -0.26 -5.89 -16.89
CA SER A 31 0.44 -5.42 -18.09
C SER A 31 1.08 -4.04 -17.93
N ALA A 32 0.85 -3.35 -16.82
CA ALA A 32 1.58 -2.13 -16.50
C ALA A 32 3.05 -2.48 -16.16
N LEU A 33 4.00 -1.63 -16.59
CA LEU A 33 5.43 -1.83 -16.30
C LEU A 33 5.74 -1.75 -14.79
N ALA A 34 4.83 -1.18 -14.02
CA ALA A 34 4.85 -1.16 -12.58
C ALA A 34 3.55 -1.76 -12.06
N ASN A 35 3.70 -2.75 -11.18
CA ASN A 35 2.59 -3.50 -10.62
C ASN A 35 2.56 -3.28 -9.12
N SER A 36 1.53 -2.60 -8.63
CA SER A 36 1.30 -2.40 -7.20
C SER A 36 0.67 -3.62 -6.50
N HIS A 37 0.37 -4.70 -7.23
CA HIS A 37 -0.42 -5.81 -6.71
C HIS A 37 0.43 -6.94 -6.14
N ASN A 38 -0.10 -7.56 -5.09
CA ASN A 38 0.51 -8.71 -4.46
C ASN A 38 0.32 -9.96 -5.32
N HIS A 39 1.40 -10.67 -5.56
CA HIS A 39 1.39 -11.95 -6.26
C HIS A 39 1.36 -13.06 -5.22
N HIS A 40 0.17 -13.35 -4.70
CA HIS A 40 -0.01 -14.40 -3.71
C HIS A 40 0.50 -15.77 -4.18
N ASP A 41 0.53 -16.04 -5.49
CA ASP A 41 1.06 -17.27 -6.08
C ASP A 41 2.60 -17.39 -6.02
N LEU A 42 3.29 -16.30 -5.67
CA LEU A 42 4.75 -16.29 -5.47
C LEU A 42 5.13 -16.43 -3.99
N HIS A 43 4.24 -17.01 -3.18
CA HIS A 43 4.53 -17.30 -1.79
C HIS A 43 5.66 -18.34 -1.64
N PRO A 44 6.43 -18.27 -0.54
CA PRO A 44 7.66 -19.06 -0.40
C PRO A 44 7.39 -20.46 0.17
N TRP A 45 6.12 -20.81 0.44
CA TRP A 45 5.72 -22.05 1.15
C TRP A 45 5.57 -23.26 0.22
N GLY A 46 6.05 -23.15 -1.02
CA GLY A 46 6.01 -24.22 -2.01
C GLY A 46 4.65 -24.35 -2.71
N LYS A 47 4.63 -25.09 -3.83
CA LYS A 47 3.45 -25.23 -4.69
C LYS A 47 2.28 -25.99 -4.04
N ASP A 48 2.55 -26.68 -2.93
CA ASP A 48 1.56 -27.52 -2.24
C ASP A 48 0.64 -26.71 -1.30
N VAL A 49 1.07 -25.50 -0.89
CA VAL A 49 0.26 -24.63 -0.03
C VAL A 49 -0.61 -23.72 -0.91
N LEU A 50 -1.82 -24.17 -1.23
CA LEU A 50 -2.71 -23.44 -2.14
C LEU A 50 -3.26 -22.15 -1.51
N ALA A 51 -3.26 -21.05 -2.28
CA ALA A 51 -3.75 -19.76 -1.82
C ALA A 51 -5.23 -19.82 -1.41
N GLY A 52 -5.55 -19.26 -0.23
CA GLY A 52 -6.91 -19.29 0.35
C GLY A 52 -7.31 -20.60 1.02
N THR A 53 -6.35 -21.50 1.24
CA THR A 53 -6.50 -22.57 2.24
C THR A 53 -6.21 -22.03 3.65
N ALA A 54 -6.72 -22.70 4.68
CA ALA A 54 -6.44 -22.32 6.08
C ALA A 54 -4.93 -22.36 6.40
N GLU A 55 -4.19 -23.29 5.78
CA GLU A 55 -2.73 -23.36 5.91
C GLU A 55 -2.05 -22.13 5.31
N PHE A 56 -2.42 -21.75 4.08
CA PHE A 56 -1.91 -20.52 3.46
C PHE A 56 -2.24 -19.29 4.30
N ASP A 57 -3.48 -19.15 4.75
CA ASP A 57 -3.92 -17.98 5.51
C ASP A 57 -3.18 -17.87 6.85
N SER A 58 -2.92 -19.00 7.52
CA SER A 58 -2.11 -19.06 8.75
C SER A 58 -0.66 -18.63 8.51
N LEU A 59 0.01 -19.19 7.49
CA LEU A 59 1.39 -18.84 7.15
C LEU A 59 1.50 -17.39 6.67
N TYR A 60 0.49 -16.90 5.96
CA TYR A 60 0.40 -15.51 5.54
C TYR A 60 0.21 -14.56 6.71
N ALA A 61 -0.65 -14.90 7.66
CA ALA A 61 -0.80 -14.14 8.90
C ALA A 61 0.51 -14.12 9.70
N GLU A 62 1.16 -15.26 9.90
CA GLU A 62 2.47 -15.34 10.58
C GLU A 62 3.53 -14.46 9.91
N ALA A 63 3.59 -14.48 8.57
CA ALA A 63 4.58 -13.72 7.82
C ALA A 63 4.33 -12.21 7.88
N ASN A 64 3.07 -11.76 7.89
CA ASN A 64 2.73 -10.34 7.98
C ASN A 64 2.78 -9.82 9.43
N ASN A 65 2.39 -10.63 10.41
CA ASN A 65 2.21 -10.17 11.78
C ASN A 65 3.52 -9.73 12.46
N ARG A 66 4.68 -10.20 12.00
CA ARG A 66 5.98 -9.69 12.48
C ARG A 66 6.20 -8.18 12.25
N TYR A 67 5.43 -7.57 11.33
CA TYR A 67 5.47 -6.15 11.01
C TYR A 67 4.39 -5.35 11.74
N MET A 68 3.68 -5.95 12.69
CA MET A 68 2.68 -5.24 13.50
C MET A 68 3.35 -4.18 14.37
N TYR A 69 2.78 -2.96 14.33
CA TYR A 69 3.30 -1.78 15.01
C TYR A 69 3.72 -2.03 16.47
N HIS A 70 2.87 -2.68 17.27
CA HIS A 70 3.12 -2.93 18.68
C HIS A 70 4.24 -3.96 18.96
N LEU A 71 4.69 -4.72 17.95
CA LEU A 71 5.76 -5.70 18.10
C LEU A 71 7.14 -5.12 17.82
N TRP A 72 7.24 -4.18 16.87
CA TRP A 72 8.52 -3.58 16.51
C TRP A 72 8.74 -2.21 17.12
N TYR A 73 7.69 -1.46 17.46
CA TYR A 73 7.87 -0.13 18.02
C TYR A 73 8.43 -0.20 19.44
N THR A 74 9.48 0.57 19.69
CA THR A 74 10.06 0.78 21.02
C THR A 74 10.37 2.27 21.21
N PRO A 75 10.49 2.77 22.45
CA PRO A 75 10.90 4.16 22.69
C PRO A 75 12.24 4.54 22.04
N ALA A 76 13.13 3.57 21.80
CA ALA A 76 14.40 3.79 21.10
C ALA A 76 14.20 4.21 19.63
N LEU A 77 13.06 3.89 19.01
CA LEU A 77 12.74 4.30 17.65
C LEU A 77 12.15 5.72 17.56
N ALA A 78 11.64 6.27 18.68
CA ALA A 78 10.94 7.56 18.69
C ALA A 78 11.72 8.71 18.01
N PRO A 79 13.05 8.87 18.18
CA PRO A 79 13.81 9.93 17.52
C PRO A 79 13.82 9.86 15.99
N TYR A 80 13.53 8.68 15.42
CA TYR A 80 13.55 8.44 13.98
C TYR A 80 12.16 8.53 13.35
N MET A 81 11.08 8.51 14.16
CA MET A 81 9.71 8.52 13.65
C MET A 81 9.28 9.90 13.17
N ALA A 82 8.39 9.94 12.17
CA ALA A 82 7.76 11.14 11.64
C ALA A 82 6.58 11.62 12.51
N THR A 83 6.05 10.73 13.34
CA THR A 83 4.93 10.99 14.26
C THR A 83 5.32 10.59 15.67
N GLU A 84 4.80 11.31 16.65
CA GLU A 84 4.88 10.92 18.06
C GLU A 84 3.84 9.82 18.35
N VAL A 85 4.27 8.71 18.94
CA VAL A 85 3.36 7.67 19.46
C VAL A 85 2.97 8.02 20.89
N LEU A 86 1.68 8.26 21.10
CA LEU A 86 1.13 8.65 22.40
C LEU A 86 0.74 7.43 23.23
N GLN A 87 0.18 6.40 22.58
CA GLN A 87 -0.26 5.20 23.26
C GLN A 87 -0.23 3.98 22.33
N ILE A 88 0.15 2.85 22.89
CA ILE A 88 -0.02 1.51 22.30
C ILE A 88 -0.85 0.71 23.29
N ALA A 89 -2.14 0.52 23.00
CA ALA A 89 -3.08 -0.15 23.89
C ALA A 89 -3.47 -1.51 23.31
N PRO A 90 -2.97 -2.64 23.85
CA PRO A 90 -3.44 -3.96 23.48
C PRO A 90 -4.96 -4.05 23.61
N ILE A 91 -5.62 -4.68 22.64
CA ILE A 91 -7.07 -4.89 22.65
C ILE A 91 -7.38 -6.04 23.61
N PRO A 92 -8.02 -5.80 24.77
CA PRO A 92 -8.41 -6.87 25.67
C PRO A 92 -9.50 -7.74 25.04
N GLN A 93 -9.61 -8.99 25.51
CA GLN A 93 -10.59 -9.96 25.00
C GLN A 93 -12.05 -9.43 25.09
N GLU A 94 -12.36 -8.66 26.12
CA GLU A 94 -13.67 -8.02 26.29
C GLU A 94 -13.96 -7.03 25.16
N LEU A 95 -13.04 -6.10 24.89
CA LEU A 95 -13.18 -5.15 23.77
C LEU A 95 -13.24 -5.90 22.43
N MET A 96 -12.42 -6.92 22.22
CA MET A 96 -12.49 -7.73 21.00
C MET A 96 -13.89 -8.36 20.81
N THR A 97 -14.48 -8.90 21.88
CA THR A 97 -15.81 -9.50 21.84
C THR A 97 -16.87 -8.46 21.43
N HIS A 98 -16.83 -7.26 22.02
CA HIS A 98 -17.73 -6.18 21.66
C HIS A 98 -17.51 -5.68 20.22
N LEU A 99 -16.26 -5.53 19.77
CA LEU A 99 -15.96 -5.13 18.40
C LEU A 99 -16.52 -6.12 17.38
N LEU A 100 -16.38 -7.44 17.63
CA LEU A 100 -16.89 -8.47 16.73
C LEU A 100 -18.42 -8.48 16.66
N SER A 101 -19.10 -8.33 17.80
CA SER A 101 -20.55 -8.20 17.84
C SER A 101 -21.03 -6.92 17.14
N THR A 102 -20.28 -5.82 17.31
CA THR A 102 -20.52 -4.54 16.61
C THR A 102 -20.34 -4.70 15.11
N ILE A 103 -19.30 -5.39 14.64
CA ILE A 103 -19.08 -5.70 13.21
C ILE A 103 -20.22 -6.55 12.66
N LYS A 104 -20.71 -7.55 13.41
CA LYS A 104 -21.87 -8.34 13.00
C LYS A 104 -23.10 -7.44 12.79
N THR A 105 -23.33 -6.51 13.70
CA THR A 105 -24.43 -5.52 13.59
C THR A 105 -24.22 -4.60 12.39
N LEU A 106 -23.00 -4.10 12.17
CA LEU A 106 -22.62 -3.29 11.02
C LEU A 106 -22.96 -3.99 9.69
N LEU A 107 -22.57 -5.26 9.54
CA LEU A 107 -22.81 -6.04 8.34
C LEU A 107 -24.31 -6.31 8.09
N GLN A 108 -25.13 -6.30 9.13
CA GLN A 108 -26.56 -6.58 9.04
C GLN A 108 -27.41 -5.32 8.85
N LEU A 109 -27.10 -4.27 9.59
CA LEU A 109 -27.98 -3.12 9.80
C LEU A 109 -27.33 -1.77 9.43
N GLY A 110 -26.02 -1.71 9.25
CA GLY A 110 -25.29 -0.48 8.93
C GLY A 110 -24.55 0.14 10.13
N VAL A 111 -23.76 1.17 9.84
CA VAL A 111 -22.79 1.75 10.79
C VAL A 111 -23.46 2.51 11.94
N ASN A 112 -24.59 3.16 11.71
CA ASN A 112 -25.25 3.97 12.74
C ASN A 112 -25.88 3.07 13.81
N GLU A 113 -26.53 2.00 13.36
CA GLU A 113 -27.14 0.94 14.16
C GLU A 113 -26.06 0.19 14.94
N ALA A 114 -24.91 -0.11 14.31
CA ALA A 114 -23.78 -0.71 14.99
C ALA A 114 -23.26 0.17 16.13
N LEU A 115 -23.07 1.48 15.91
CA LEU A 115 -22.61 2.42 16.95
C LEU A 115 -23.63 2.58 18.09
N GLN A 116 -24.93 2.47 17.82
CA GLN A 116 -26.00 2.58 18.82
C GLN A 116 -26.28 1.27 19.57
N SER A 117 -25.80 0.13 19.07
CA SER A 117 -25.94 -1.16 19.73
C SER A 117 -25.27 -1.18 21.11
N SER A 118 -25.69 -2.10 21.99
CA SER A 118 -25.08 -2.26 23.32
C SER A 118 -23.57 -2.54 23.24
N ASP A 119 -23.16 -3.39 22.28
CA ASP A 119 -21.74 -3.71 22.05
C ASP A 119 -20.98 -2.54 21.41
N GLY A 120 -21.65 -1.74 20.58
CA GLY A 120 -21.09 -0.49 20.05
C GLY A 120 -20.79 0.50 21.17
N GLN A 121 -21.74 0.70 22.09
CA GLN A 121 -21.55 1.56 23.26
C GLN A 121 -20.47 1.05 24.22
N ALA A 122 -20.39 -0.27 24.44
CA ALA A 122 -19.30 -0.87 25.21
C ALA A 122 -17.93 -0.65 24.54
N SER A 123 -17.85 -0.83 23.22
CA SER A 123 -16.63 -0.55 22.45
C SER A 123 -16.21 0.92 22.54
N LEU A 124 -17.17 1.85 22.44
CA LEU A 124 -16.91 3.29 22.63
C LEU A 124 -16.34 3.59 24.00
N TRP A 125 -16.91 3.00 25.05
CA TRP A 125 -16.42 3.20 26.42
C TRP A 125 -14.97 2.74 26.57
N CYS A 126 -14.62 1.54 26.08
CA CYS A 126 -13.24 1.05 26.13
C CYS A 126 -12.27 1.94 25.34
N ILE A 127 -12.65 2.39 24.14
CA ILE A 127 -11.82 3.29 23.33
C ILE A 127 -11.64 4.64 24.02
N GLN A 128 -12.69 5.16 24.67
CA GLN A 128 -12.61 6.39 25.44
C GLN A 128 -11.61 6.27 26.59
N THR A 129 -11.61 5.15 27.32
CA THR A 129 -10.59 4.87 28.36
C THR A 129 -9.16 4.86 27.80
N ILE A 130 -8.96 4.30 26.60
CA ILE A 130 -7.65 4.34 25.92
C ILE A 130 -7.22 5.78 25.66
N LEU A 131 -8.12 6.63 25.14
CA LEU A 131 -7.83 8.04 24.87
C LEU A 131 -7.51 8.82 26.14
N GLU A 132 -8.27 8.61 27.21
CA GLU A 132 -8.03 9.24 28.51
C GLU A 132 -6.65 8.89 29.09
N SER A 133 -6.15 7.68 28.79
CA SER A 133 -4.80 7.25 29.17
C SER A 133 -3.67 7.74 28.25
N SER A 134 -3.99 8.39 27.12
CA SER A 134 -3.02 8.75 26.07
C SER A 134 -2.34 10.11 26.26
N ASN A 135 -2.45 10.74 27.43
CA ASN A 135 -1.88 12.07 27.74
C ASN A 135 -2.22 13.18 26.72
N LEU A 136 -3.42 13.12 26.14
CA LEU A 136 -3.90 14.09 25.16
C LEU A 136 -4.23 15.43 25.83
N ILE A 137 -3.91 16.53 25.16
CA ILE A 137 -4.30 17.88 25.60
C ILE A 137 -5.45 18.43 24.75
N LEU A 138 -6.15 19.43 25.28
CA LEU A 138 -7.28 20.06 24.58
C LEU A 138 -6.81 20.65 23.24
N GLY A 139 -7.50 20.26 22.17
CA GLY A 139 -7.19 20.72 20.81
C GLY A 139 -6.25 19.79 20.03
N ASP A 140 -5.71 18.75 20.67
CA ASP A 140 -4.90 17.75 19.97
C ASP A 140 -5.66 17.15 18.79
N LYS A 141 -4.89 16.84 17.75
CA LYS A 141 -5.31 16.02 16.62
C LYS A 141 -4.51 14.74 16.63
N ILE A 142 -5.18 13.64 16.28
CA ILE A 142 -4.59 12.31 16.34
C ILE A 142 -4.78 11.55 15.03
N PHE A 143 -3.91 10.57 14.86
CA PHE A 143 -4.07 9.48 13.91
C PHE A 143 -4.22 8.17 14.70
N VAL A 144 -5.16 7.32 14.30
CA VAL A 144 -5.43 6.04 14.95
C VAL A 144 -5.38 4.90 13.93
N ARG A 145 -4.68 3.84 14.30
CA ARG A 145 -4.55 2.61 13.51
C ARG A 145 -4.64 1.37 14.40
N LEU A 146 -4.87 0.23 13.77
CA LEU A 146 -4.49 -1.06 14.34
C LEU A 146 -3.01 -1.29 14.08
N SER A 147 -2.42 -2.25 14.76
CA SER A 147 -0.99 -2.53 14.61
C SER A 147 -0.68 -3.13 13.24
N ALA A 148 -1.56 -3.99 12.72
CA ALA A 148 -1.40 -4.57 11.39
C ALA A 148 -1.83 -3.62 10.26
N THR A 149 -2.79 -2.71 10.51
CA THR A 149 -3.44 -1.94 9.44
C THR A 149 -3.75 -0.51 9.85
N SER A 150 -3.45 0.43 8.95
CA SER A 150 -4.01 1.79 9.00
C SER A 150 -5.44 1.82 8.48
N THR A 151 -6.21 2.81 8.92
CA THR A 151 -7.60 3.04 8.49
C THR A 151 -7.66 4.06 7.32
N LYS A 152 -6.67 4.04 6.42
CA LYS A 152 -6.59 4.99 5.29
C LYS A 152 -7.76 4.77 4.30
N ASP A 153 -8.26 3.55 4.19
CA ASP A 153 -9.41 3.13 3.36
C ASP A 153 -10.78 3.39 4.00
N SER A 154 -10.81 3.95 5.22
CA SER A 154 -12.08 4.30 5.86
C SER A 154 -12.77 5.45 5.13
N PHE A 155 -14.10 5.39 5.02
CA PHE A 155 -14.86 6.56 4.61
C PHE A 155 -14.92 7.59 5.74
N ALA A 156 -14.30 8.74 5.54
CA ALA A 156 -14.75 9.96 6.18
C ALA A 156 -16.03 10.36 5.44
N VAL A 157 -17.19 10.27 6.11
CA VAL A 157 -18.52 10.75 5.64
C VAL A 157 -18.61 10.94 4.10
N ASN A 158 -18.85 9.84 3.37
CA ASN A 158 -19.09 9.79 1.92
C ASN A 158 -17.92 10.10 0.95
N VAL A 159 -16.66 10.17 1.41
CA VAL A 159 -15.51 10.36 0.50
C VAL A 159 -14.42 9.32 0.79
N PRO A 160 -13.99 8.52 -0.22
CA PRO A 160 -12.74 7.75 -0.11
C PRO A 160 -11.58 8.74 0.06
N THR A 161 -10.88 8.70 1.19
CA THR A 161 -9.74 9.59 1.42
C THR A 161 -8.44 8.86 1.11
N THR A 162 -7.59 9.41 0.25
CA THR A 162 -6.22 8.89 0.03
C THR A 162 -5.28 9.21 1.19
N LYS A 163 -5.60 10.26 1.96
CA LYS A 163 -4.94 10.62 3.22
C LYS A 163 -5.97 10.65 4.34
N PRO A 164 -5.73 9.98 5.47
CA PRO A 164 -6.65 10.04 6.59
C PRO A 164 -6.68 11.45 7.16
N ASP A 165 -7.86 12.07 7.26
CA ASP A 165 -7.99 13.36 7.94
C ASP A 165 -7.61 13.27 9.42
N PRO A 166 -7.07 14.36 10.02
CA PRO A 166 -6.80 14.43 11.45
C PRO A 166 -8.09 14.19 12.25
N LEU A 167 -8.04 13.29 13.21
CA LEU A 167 -9.16 13.03 14.10
C LEU A 167 -9.08 13.92 15.34
N SER A 168 -10.23 14.42 15.78
CA SER A 168 -10.36 14.85 17.18
C SER A 168 -10.32 13.60 18.09
N PRO A 169 -9.74 13.69 19.31
CA PRO A 169 -9.78 12.65 20.35
C PRO A 169 -11.17 12.24 20.82
N ASP A 170 -11.93 11.58 19.96
CA ASP A 170 -13.32 11.19 20.18
C ASP A 170 -13.48 9.71 19.83
N ALA A 171 -13.89 8.91 20.83
CA ALA A 171 -14.10 7.49 20.68
C ALA A 171 -15.11 7.15 19.57
N ASN A 172 -16.11 8.00 19.32
CA ASN A 172 -17.10 7.82 18.26
C ASN A 172 -16.46 7.91 16.88
N HIS A 173 -15.62 8.93 16.66
CA HIS A 173 -14.90 9.09 15.39
C HIS A 173 -13.95 7.92 15.15
N ILE A 174 -13.25 7.46 16.20
CA ILE A 174 -12.30 6.35 16.09
C ILE A 174 -13.03 5.03 15.81
N LEU A 175 -14.07 4.70 16.58
CA LEU A 175 -14.82 3.46 16.37
C LEU A 175 -15.46 3.45 14.98
N ARG A 176 -16.08 4.57 14.56
CA ARG A 176 -16.61 4.69 13.20
C ARG A 176 -15.53 4.42 12.16
N ARG A 177 -14.34 4.98 12.33
CA ARG A 177 -13.22 4.82 11.40
C ARG A 177 -12.70 3.37 11.32
N LEU A 178 -12.65 2.67 12.46
CA LEU A 178 -12.32 1.24 12.50
C LEU A 178 -13.38 0.38 11.82
N LEU A 179 -14.67 0.72 11.99
CA LEU A 179 -15.79 0.00 11.40
C LEU A 179 -15.97 0.27 9.91
N THR A 180 -15.55 1.43 9.40
CA THR A 180 -15.67 1.78 7.97
C THR A 180 -14.40 1.50 7.16
N SER A 181 -13.34 1.00 7.78
CA SER A 181 -12.13 0.52 7.10
C SER A 181 -12.23 -0.98 6.83
N GLY A 182 -12.19 -1.37 5.55
CA GLY A 182 -12.16 -2.78 5.16
C GLY A 182 -10.93 -3.50 5.69
N ARG A 183 -9.79 -2.81 5.75
CA ARG A 183 -8.54 -3.33 6.35
C ARG A 183 -8.70 -3.65 7.83
N SER A 184 -9.26 -2.72 8.61
CA SER A 184 -9.47 -2.93 10.05
C SER A 184 -10.54 -3.98 10.33
N VAL A 185 -11.67 -3.96 9.62
CA VAL A 185 -12.72 -4.98 9.78
C VAL A 185 -12.18 -6.36 9.42
N GLY A 186 -11.44 -6.47 8.31
CA GLY A 186 -10.75 -7.70 7.94
C GLY A 186 -9.88 -8.23 9.08
N ARG A 187 -8.99 -7.37 9.63
CA ARG A 187 -8.09 -7.72 10.75
C ARG A 187 -8.82 -8.26 11.97
N LEU A 188 -9.88 -7.59 12.39
CA LEU A 188 -10.65 -8.01 13.55
C LEU A 188 -11.35 -9.35 13.30
N LEU A 189 -11.89 -9.58 12.11
CA LEU A 189 -12.51 -10.86 11.75
C LEU A 189 -11.50 -12.01 11.73
N SER A 190 -10.30 -11.82 11.16
CA SER A 190 -9.28 -12.89 11.14
C SER A 190 -8.82 -13.31 12.53
N LEU A 191 -8.73 -12.34 13.45
CA LEU A 191 -8.40 -12.61 14.85
C LEU A 191 -9.46 -13.50 15.49
N SER A 192 -10.74 -13.25 15.21
CA SER A 192 -11.84 -14.07 15.75
C SER A 192 -11.85 -15.50 15.23
N GLU A 193 -11.42 -15.69 13.98
CA GLU A 193 -11.34 -17.01 13.34
C GLU A 193 -10.10 -17.80 13.79
N HIS A 194 -9.21 -17.21 14.61
CA HIS A 194 -7.95 -17.81 15.05
C HIS A 194 -7.14 -18.36 13.88
N VAL A 195 -7.10 -17.60 12.77
CA VAL A 195 -6.42 -17.99 11.51
C VAL A 195 -4.99 -18.45 11.76
N TRP A 196 -4.31 -17.83 12.73
CA TRP A 196 -3.00 -18.25 13.22
C TRP A 196 -3.03 -18.48 14.73
N ALA A 197 -2.70 -19.70 15.16
CA ALA A 197 -2.80 -20.11 16.56
C ALA A 197 -1.85 -19.35 17.51
N SER A 198 -0.78 -18.76 16.98
CA SER A 198 0.21 -17.98 17.74
C SER A 198 0.11 -16.49 17.44
N ASP A 199 -1.05 -16.01 17.00
CA ASP A 199 -1.27 -14.58 16.75
C ASP A 199 -0.99 -13.77 18.04
N PRO A 200 -0.14 -12.72 17.95
CA PRO A 200 0.23 -11.90 19.11
C PRO A 200 -0.92 -11.04 19.63
N GLY A 201 -2.08 -11.07 18.97
CA GLY A 201 -3.21 -10.20 19.26
C GLY A 201 -3.11 -8.91 18.48
N GLU A 202 -3.80 -7.88 18.96
CA GLU A 202 -3.90 -6.60 18.27
C GLU A 202 -3.85 -5.46 19.28
N ALA A 203 -3.46 -4.29 18.83
CA ALA A 203 -3.42 -3.07 19.65
C ALA A 203 -3.97 -1.88 18.86
N ILE A 204 -4.61 -0.96 19.59
CA ILE A 204 -4.95 0.37 19.11
C ILE A 204 -3.73 1.26 19.33
N ILE A 205 -3.23 1.84 18.25
CA ILE A 205 -2.10 2.76 18.26
C ILE A 205 -2.65 4.19 18.12
N VAL A 206 -2.36 5.04 19.09
CA VAL A 206 -2.72 6.46 19.08
C VAL A 206 -1.45 7.26 18.83
N GLN A 207 -1.44 7.99 17.71
CA GLN A 207 -0.32 8.83 17.30
C GLN A 207 -0.77 10.29 17.27
N ARG A 208 0.11 11.22 17.65
CA ARG A 208 -0.13 12.64 17.43
C ARG A 208 -0.15 12.90 15.93
N TRP A 209 -1.17 13.61 15.46
CA TRP A 209 -1.26 13.99 14.06
C TRP A 209 -0.11 14.93 13.71
N SER A 210 0.60 14.62 12.64
CA SER A 210 1.63 15.49 12.08
C SER A 210 1.08 16.16 10.81
N PRO A 211 0.81 17.48 10.83
CA PRO A 211 0.35 18.19 9.64
C PRO A 211 1.41 18.24 8.54
N ASP A 212 2.68 18.06 8.91
CA ASP A 212 3.82 18.20 8.00
C ASP A 212 3.97 17.01 7.05
N ILE A 213 3.41 15.84 7.38
CA ILE A 213 3.49 14.64 6.53
C ILE A 213 2.64 14.87 5.28
N GLU A 214 3.23 15.42 4.23
CA GLU A 214 2.61 15.63 2.92
C GLU A 214 2.78 14.38 2.03
N LEU A 215 1.71 13.95 1.36
CA LEU A 215 1.75 12.78 0.46
C LEU A 215 2.84 12.92 -0.63
N ALA A 216 3.04 14.13 -1.15
CA ALA A 216 4.06 14.40 -2.16
C ALA A 216 5.50 14.18 -1.67
N ARG A 217 5.69 13.98 -0.35
CA ARG A 217 6.98 13.73 0.31
C ARG A 217 7.02 12.38 1.04
N GLU A 218 6.02 11.53 0.82
CA GLU A 218 6.03 10.14 1.28
C GLU A 218 6.79 9.29 0.25
N ILE A 219 7.77 8.53 0.75
CA ILE A 219 8.71 7.74 -0.05
C ILE A 219 8.71 6.32 0.51
N ARG A 220 8.51 5.33 -0.34
CA ARG A 220 8.69 3.92 0.02
C ARG A 220 10.13 3.49 -0.20
N VAL A 221 10.70 2.86 0.82
CA VAL A 221 12.08 2.41 0.85
C VAL A 221 12.10 0.89 1.00
N PHE A 222 12.87 0.22 0.17
CA PHE A 222 13.02 -1.23 0.19
C PHE A 222 14.31 -1.58 0.94
N CYS A 223 14.15 -2.25 2.08
CA CYS A 223 15.25 -2.70 2.92
C CYS A 223 15.33 -4.23 2.84
N CYS A 224 16.45 -4.77 2.38
CA CYS A 224 16.66 -6.21 2.26
C CYS A 224 17.98 -6.60 2.91
N LYS A 225 17.97 -7.59 3.81
CA LYS A 225 19.18 -8.10 4.49
C LYS A 225 20.04 -7.00 5.11
N GLY A 226 19.39 -6.06 5.79
CA GLY A 226 20.05 -4.99 6.56
C GLY A 226 20.50 -3.78 5.75
N ARG A 227 20.20 -3.70 4.44
CA ARG A 227 20.56 -2.57 3.57
C ARG A 227 19.36 -2.01 2.79
N VAL A 228 19.40 -0.72 2.49
CA VAL A 228 18.52 -0.12 1.48
C VAL A 228 18.94 -0.60 0.09
N THR A 229 17.97 -1.03 -0.71
CA THR A 229 18.18 -1.55 -2.09
C THR A 229 17.48 -0.69 -3.14
N ALA A 230 16.32 -0.14 -2.81
CA ALA A 230 15.54 0.69 -3.71
C ALA A 230 14.72 1.74 -2.97
N ILE A 231 14.36 2.82 -3.68
CA ILE A 231 13.57 3.94 -3.19
C ILE A 231 12.56 4.33 -4.27
N SER A 232 11.29 4.44 -3.90
CA SER A 232 10.18 4.82 -4.77
C SER A 232 9.43 6.00 -4.17
N GLN A 233 8.94 6.93 -5.00
CA GLN A 233 7.85 7.78 -4.54
C GLN A 233 6.62 6.91 -4.24
N ASP A 234 5.88 7.22 -3.17
CA ASP A 234 4.70 6.44 -2.78
C ASP A 234 3.48 6.78 -3.65
N VAL A 235 3.29 8.07 -3.99
CA VAL A 235 2.23 8.51 -4.93
C VAL A 235 2.64 8.19 -6.37
N TRP A 236 2.57 6.91 -6.73
CA TRP A 236 3.15 6.37 -7.96
C TRP A 236 2.38 6.71 -9.25
N TRP A 237 1.19 7.31 -9.14
CA TRP A 237 0.33 7.66 -10.27
C TRP A 237 0.42 9.13 -10.69
N GLU A 238 1.16 9.96 -9.95
CA GLU A 238 1.18 11.40 -10.15
C GLU A 238 2.61 11.96 -10.22
N LYS A 239 2.82 12.90 -11.15
CA LYS A 239 4.07 13.65 -11.29
C LYS A 239 4.20 14.68 -10.16
N MET A 240 5.11 14.43 -9.23
CA MET A 240 5.35 15.28 -8.05
C MET A 240 6.49 16.30 -8.21
N GLY A 241 7.03 16.45 -9.43
CA GLY A 241 8.13 17.39 -9.71
C GLY A 241 9.47 16.96 -9.08
N TRP A 242 9.66 15.66 -8.83
CA TRP A 242 10.87 15.15 -8.18
C TRP A 242 12.14 15.38 -8.99
N ARG A 243 12.07 15.56 -10.31
CA ARG A 243 13.24 15.91 -11.12
C ARG A 243 13.94 17.18 -10.63
N ASP A 244 13.15 18.20 -10.29
CA ASP A 244 13.69 19.49 -9.86
C ASP A 244 13.97 19.52 -8.35
N ARG A 245 13.29 18.66 -7.58
CA ARG A 245 13.44 18.58 -6.12
C ARG A 245 14.59 17.70 -5.70
N TYR A 246 14.82 16.58 -6.39
CA TYR A 246 15.86 15.63 -6.06
C TYR A 246 17.23 16.28 -6.14
N SER A 247 18.05 16.06 -5.13
CA SER A 247 19.42 16.59 -5.06
C SER A 247 20.31 15.70 -4.22
N ASP A 248 21.61 16.01 -4.23
CA ASP A 248 22.59 15.33 -3.39
C ASP A 248 22.16 15.43 -1.91
N GLY A 249 22.32 14.33 -1.18
CA GLY A 249 21.89 14.22 0.22
C GLY A 249 20.54 13.52 0.43
N PHE A 250 19.67 13.43 -0.59
CA PHE A 250 18.38 12.72 -0.49
C PHE A 250 18.55 11.25 -0.07
N VAL A 251 19.32 10.48 -0.85
CA VAL A 251 19.59 9.07 -0.55
C VAL A 251 20.37 8.92 0.76
N PRO A 252 21.46 9.69 1.01
CA PRO A 252 22.14 9.68 2.31
C PRO A 252 21.22 9.85 3.51
N ALA A 253 20.29 10.80 3.49
CA ALA A 253 19.35 11.03 4.60
C ALA A 253 18.46 9.80 4.87
N ILE A 254 17.92 9.18 3.81
CA ILE A 254 17.10 7.95 3.91
C ILE A 254 17.93 6.78 4.43
N THR A 255 19.15 6.59 3.91
CA THR A 255 20.02 5.49 4.36
C THR A 255 20.47 5.69 5.80
N ALA A 256 20.72 6.93 6.23
CA ALA A 256 21.11 7.25 7.59
C ALA A 256 20.00 6.94 8.58
N VAL A 257 18.73 7.26 8.27
CA VAL A 257 17.62 6.91 9.18
C VAL A 257 17.47 5.39 9.31
N TRP A 258 17.61 4.63 8.22
CA TRP A 258 17.60 3.16 8.26
C TRP A 258 18.77 2.59 9.07
N ASP A 259 20.00 3.05 8.81
CA ASP A 259 21.20 2.54 9.46
C ASP A 259 21.20 2.77 10.97
N ASN A 260 20.61 3.88 11.42
CA ASN A 260 20.45 4.18 12.84
C ASN A 260 19.27 3.44 13.48
N ALA A 261 18.19 3.17 12.74
CA ALA A 261 16.99 2.51 13.29
C ALA A 261 17.10 0.98 13.31
N LYS A 262 17.77 0.36 12.33
CA LYS A 262 17.69 -1.09 12.08
C LYS A 262 18.16 -1.98 13.24
N SER A 263 19.07 -1.53 14.08
CA SER A 263 19.51 -2.27 15.27
C SER A 263 18.44 -2.38 16.37
N HIS A 264 17.36 -1.60 16.26
CA HIS A 264 16.23 -1.61 17.17
C HIS A 264 15.05 -2.45 16.66
N LEU A 265 15.17 -3.03 15.47
CA LEU A 265 14.09 -3.79 14.82
C LEU A 265 14.32 -5.30 14.97
N PRO A 266 13.24 -6.10 15.07
CA PRO A 266 13.33 -7.56 15.10
C PRO A 266 13.51 -8.18 13.69
N PHE A 267 13.68 -7.36 12.66
CA PHE A 267 13.84 -7.77 11.26
C PHE A 267 14.85 -6.88 10.55
N ASP A 268 15.48 -7.42 9.50
CA ASP A 268 16.42 -6.71 8.64
C ASP A 268 15.92 -6.54 7.19
N THR A 269 14.71 -7.04 6.93
CA THR A 269 14.09 -7.10 5.61
C THR A 269 12.63 -6.65 5.72
N CYS A 270 12.33 -5.47 5.18
CA CYS A 270 11.04 -4.78 5.27
C CYS A 270 10.91 -3.77 4.13
N THR A 271 9.70 -3.29 3.87
CA THR A 271 9.54 -1.96 3.27
C THR A 271 9.36 -0.95 4.39
N MET A 272 9.86 0.26 4.17
CA MET A 272 9.83 1.36 5.13
C MET A 272 9.28 2.58 4.42
N ASP A 273 8.16 3.11 4.90
CA ASP A 273 7.62 4.36 4.38
C ASP A 273 8.25 5.50 5.19
N VAL A 274 8.80 6.51 4.50
CA VAL A 274 9.48 7.64 5.12
C VAL A 274 8.93 8.96 4.62
N PHE A 275 8.88 9.93 5.52
CA PHE A 275 8.65 11.33 5.20
C PHE A 275 9.99 12.03 5.01
N VAL A 276 10.15 12.75 3.89
CA VAL A 276 11.38 13.49 3.58
C VAL A 276 11.16 14.99 3.51
N THR A 277 12.02 15.74 4.18
CA THR A 277 12.00 17.21 4.16
C THR A 277 13.22 17.72 3.39
N PRO A 278 13.04 18.52 2.33
CA PRO A 278 14.15 19.12 1.61
C PRO A 278 14.89 20.14 2.48
N PRO A 279 16.14 20.50 2.13
CA PRO A 279 16.83 21.64 2.70
C PRO A 279 15.98 22.93 2.56
N SER A 280 15.88 23.72 3.63
CA SER A 280 15.12 24.97 3.63
C SER A 280 15.69 25.96 4.64
N GLY A 281 16.02 27.18 4.21
CA GLY A 281 16.44 28.29 5.07
C GLY A 281 17.61 27.94 6.00
N GLU A 282 17.27 27.45 7.20
CA GLU A 282 18.19 27.06 8.27
C GLU A 282 18.71 25.61 8.17
N THR A 283 18.00 24.72 7.45
CA THR A 283 18.44 23.34 7.23
C THR A 283 19.18 23.22 5.90
N VAL A 284 20.45 22.84 5.97
CA VAL A 284 21.30 22.64 4.78
C VAL A 284 21.17 21.25 4.17
N ASP A 285 20.70 20.27 4.96
CA ASP A 285 20.61 18.87 4.57
C ASP A 285 19.17 18.38 4.49
N TRP A 286 18.97 17.34 3.68
CA TRP A 286 17.74 16.55 3.68
C TRP A 286 17.52 15.90 5.04
N LYS A 287 16.26 15.85 5.47
CA LYS A 287 15.83 15.08 6.65
C LYS A 287 14.92 13.94 6.20
N ALA A 288 15.09 12.76 6.79
CA ALA A 288 14.18 11.63 6.61
C ALA A 288 13.68 11.14 7.98
N GLN A 289 12.40 10.79 8.06
CA GLN A 289 11.77 10.24 9.26
C GLN A 289 10.83 9.09 8.91
N ILE A 290 10.80 8.05 9.74
CA ILE A 290 10.03 6.82 9.52
C ILE A 290 8.55 7.06 9.80
N ILE A 291 7.69 6.69 8.85
CA ILE A 291 6.23 6.69 9.02
C ILE A 291 5.78 5.32 9.51
N GLU A 292 6.14 4.27 8.78
CA GLU A 292 5.79 2.89 9.11
C GLU A 292 6.74 1.86 8.46
N PHE A 293 6.68 0.62 8.96
CA PHE A 293 7.31 -0.55 8.36
C PHE A 293 6.23 -1.51 7.88
N ASN A 294 6.41 -2.09 6.69
CA ASN A 294 5.53 -3.11 6.15
C ASN A 294 6.33 -4.35 5.70
N GLY A 295 5.59 -5.40 5.32
CA GLY A 295 6.17 -6.64 4.84
C GLY A 295 6.97 -6.47 3.55
N PHE A 296 8.02 -7.27 3.38
CA PHE A 296 8.84 -7.25 2.17
C PHE A 296 8.52 -8.41 1.22
N GLY A 297 8.16 -8.11 -0.02
CA GLY A 297 8.09 -9.03 -1.15
C GLY A 297 6.68 -9.35 -1.65
N ALA A 298 6.61 -9.87 -2.88
CA ALA A 298 5.38 -10.12 -3.65
C ALA A 298 4.29 -10.92 -2.93
N ARG A 299 4.70 -11.72 -1.95
CA ARG A 299 3.86 -12.65 -1.20
C ARG A 299 3.21 -12.06 0.05
N LEU A 300 3.60 -10.84 0.44
CA LEU A 300 3.07 -10.13 1.61
C LEU A 300 2.13 -9.02 1.15
N ASN A 301 1.62 -8.21 2.08
CA ASN A 301 0.57 -7.24 1.79
C ASN A 301 1.02 -5.92 1.15
N THR A 302 2.33 -5.67 1.02
CA THR A 302 2.87 -4.38 0.60
C THR A 302 2.94 -4.22 -0.92
N GLY A 303 2.33 -3.14 -1.42
CA GLY A 303 2.56 -2.68 -2.80
C GLY A 303 4.03 -2.30 -3.06
N SER A 304 4.48 -2.43 -4.30
CA SER A 304 5.84 -2.08 -4.74
C SER A 304 5.96 -0.71 -5.42
N ASP A 305 4.88 0.07 -5.48
CA ASP A 305 4.83 1.41 -6.10
C ASP A 305 5.41 1.45 -7.52
N LEU A 306 6.50 2.19 -7.74
CA LEU A 306 7.15 2.30 -9.05
C LEU A 306 8.04 1.08 -9.40
N PHE A 307 8.07 0.07 -8.55
CA PHE A 307 8.76 -1.20 -8.81
C PHE A 307 7.75 -2.32 -9.04
N HIS A 308 8.23 -3.41 -9.63
CA HIS A 308 7.51 -4.65 -9.79
C HIS A 308 8.25 -5.75 -9.03
N TRP A 309 7.59 -6.39 -8.06
CA TRP A 309 8.23 -7.41 -7.20
C TRP A 309 8.94 -8.54 -7.97
N VAL A 310 8.41 -8.95 -9.12
CA VAL A 310 9.00 -9.95 -10.03
C VAL A 310 10.06 -9.37 -10.97
N ASN A 311 9.69 -8.38 -11.79
CA ASN A 311 10.57 -7.87 -12.84
C ASN A 311 11.79 -7.12 -12.29
N ASP A 312 11.64 -6.48 -11.13
CA ASP A 312 12.72 -5.76 -10.44
C ASP A 312 13.30 -6.58 -9.27
N HIS A 313 13.14 -7.90 -9.26
CA HIS A 313 13.64 -8.76 -8.19
C HIS A 313 15.12 -8.52 -7.90
N ASP A 314 15.96 -8.44 -8.94
CA ASP A 314 17.40 -8.25 -8.78
C ASP A 314 17.74 -6.90 -8.11
N ILE A 315 16.94 -5.86 -8.37
CA ILE A 315 17.04 -4.56 -7.70
C ILE A 315 16.57 -4.69 -6.24
N LEU A 316 15.34 -5.14 -6.02
CA LEU A 316 14.68 -5.12 -4.72
C LEU A 316 15.39 -6.03 -3.70
N TYR A 317 15.78 -7.23 -4.11
CA TYR A 317 16.49 -8.20 -3.26
C TYR A 317 17.99 -7.97 -3.19
N GLY A 318 18.47 -6.91 -3.87
CA GLY A 318 19.83 -6.45 -3.74
C GLY A 318 20.87 -7.33 -4.42
N GLU A 319 20.50 -8.02 -5.48
CA GLU A 319 21.42 -8.74 -6.37
C GLU A 319 22.18 -7.77 -7.26
N ARG A 320 21.53 -6.66 -7.64
CA ARG A 320 22.15 -5.52 -8.32
C ARG A 320 22.91 -4.63 -7.30
N PRO A 321 24.17 -4.25 -7.59
CA PRO A 321 24.92 -3.32 -6.76
C PRO A 321 24.28 -1.92 -6.72
N GLY A 322 24.37 -1.26 -5.57
CA GLY A 322 23.89 0.12 -5.39
C GLY A 322 22.45 0.24 -4.90
N ILE A 323 21.89 1.44 -5.09
CA ILE A 323 20.52 1.82 -4.77
C ILE A 323 19.86 2.37 -6.05
N THR A 324 18.68 1.84 -6.38
CA THR A 324 17.86 2.39 -7.47
C THR A 324 16.76 3.28 -6.92
N VAL A 325 16.63 4.49 -7.45
CA VAL A 325 15.60 5.48 -7.07
C VAL A 325 14.67 5.68 -8.26
N ARG A 326 13.36 5.58 -8.04
CA ARG A 326 12.35 5.84 -9.08
C ARG A 326 11.42 6.98 -8.69
N PHE A 327 11.13 7.83 -9.68
CA PHE A 327 10.13 8.91 -9.60
C PHE A 327 9.23 8.89 -10.85
N VAL A 328 8.01 9.43 -10.75
CA VAL A 328 7.16 9.65 -11.94
C VAL A 328 7.54 10.95 -12.62
N ASP A 329 7.70 10.89 -13.94
CA ASP A 329 7.89 12.08 -14.76
C ASP A 329 7.55 11.86 -16.25
N ASP A 330 6.61 12.64 -16.76
CA ASP A 330 6.08 12.59 -18.13
C ASP A 330 6.85 13.47 -19.13
N TRP A 331 8.17 13.54 -19.01
CA TRP A 331 8.95 14.49 -19.81
C TRP A 331 8.89 14.17 -21.32
N GLU A 332 8.79 12.90 -21.70
CA GLU A 332 8.81 12.46 -23.11
C GLU A 332 7.55 12.87 -23.88
N ASP A 333 6.39 12.95 -23.22
CA ASP A 333 5.09 13.26 -23.84
C ASP A 333 5.07 14.67 -24.46
N THR A 334 5.81 15.61 -23.87
CA THR A 334 5.90 16.98 -24.42
C THR A 334 6.66 17.07 -25.75
N THR A 335 7.47 16.07 -26.08
CA THR A 335 8.28 16.06 -27.31
C THR A 335 7.48 15.50 -28.48
N VAL A 336 6.66 14.48 -28.25
CA VAL A 336 5.84 13.83 -29.28
C VAL A 336 4.67 14.71 -29.71
N GLU A 337 3.97 15.35 -28.77
CA GLU A 337 2.88 16.29 -29.12
C GLU A 337 3.40 17.53 -29.86
N LYS A 338 4.61 18.01 -29.56
CA LYS A 338 5.22 19.10 -30.33
C LYS A 338 5.61 18.67 -31.74
N MET A 339 6.14 17.46 -31.92
CA MET A 339 6.47 16.95 -33.25
C MET A 339 5.23 16.73 -34.13
N VAL A 340 4.11 16.28 -33.56
CA VAL A 340 2.85 16.06 -34.30
C VAL A 340 2.17 17.40 -34.66
N ASN A 341 2.27 18.41 -33.80
CA ASN A 341 1.68 19.72 -34.08
C ASN A 341 2.52 20.57 -35.06
N ASP A 342 3.86 20.46 -35.04
CA ASP A 342 4.73 21.16 -36.01
C ASP A 342 4.68 20.57 -37.42
N THR A 343 4.21 19.33 -37.60
CA THR A 343 4.03 18.72 -38.94
C THR A 343 2.68 19.03 -39.60
N SER A 344 1.82 19.83 -38.97
CA SER A 344 0.47 20.16 -39.48
C SER A 344 0.32 21.59 -40.03
N GLN A 345 1.41 22.35 -40.13
CA GLN A 345 1.44 23.68 -40.77
C GLN A 345 2.31 23.68 -42.03
N ASP A 346 1.96 22.87 -43.02
CA ASP A 346 2.17 23.27 -44.41
C ASP A 346 1.23 22.48 -45.34
N ASP A 347 0.82 23.14 -46.42
CA ASP A 347 0.01 22.65 -47.55
C ASP A 347 -1.51 22.57 -47.40
N THR A 348 -2.13 23.75 -47.43
CA THR A 348 -3.36 23.94 -48.21
C THR A 348 -3.01 24.21 -49.68
N SER A 349 -2.81 23.15 -50.48
CA SER A 349 -3.12 23.22 -51.91
C SER A 349 -3.50 21.85 -52.52
N GLY A 350 -4.72 21.83 -53.08
CA GLY A 350 -5.40 20.87 -53.95
C GLY A 350 -4.77 19.52 -54.33
N GLY A 351 -5.54 18.44 -54.15
CA GLY A 351 -5.26 17.17 -54.81
C GLY A 351 -6.34 16.11 -54.61
N VAL A 352 -6.84 15.57 -55.73
CA VAL A 352 -7.97 14.65 -55.87
C VAL A 352 -7.59 13.20 -55.48
N ALA A 353 -8.57 12.49 -54.91
CA ALA A 353 -8.78 11.04 -54.81
C ALA A 353 -7.62 10.06 -55.12
N ASN A 354 -7.34 9.16 -54.17
CA ASN A 354 -7.32 7.71 -54.43
C ASN A 354 -7.23 6.90 -53.13
N GLN A 355 -8.16 5.96 -52.96
CA GLN A 355 -8.10 4.89 -51.96
C GLN A 355 -7.05 3.84 -52.37
N PRO A 356 -6.26 3.28 -51.43
CA PRO A 356 -5.54 2.04 -51.70
C PRO A 356 -6.43 0.84 -51.36
N GLN A 357 -6.70 0.03 -52.38
CA GLN A 357 -7.24 -1.31 -52.22
C GLN A 357 -6.21 -2.22 -51.54
N CYS A 358 -6.69 -2.90 -50.50
CA CYS A 358 -6.02 -3.99 -49.81
C CYS A 358 -5.92 -5.20 -50.75
N GLN A 359 -4.70 -5.63 -51.10
CA GLN A 359 -4.47 -6.90 -51.78
C GLN A 359 -4.06 -7.96 -50.76
N SER A 360 -4.83 -9.05 -50.77
CA SER A 360 -4.66 -10.28 -50.03
C SER A 360 -3.36 -11.00 -50.41
N VAL A 361 -2.57 -11.38 -49.41
CA VAL A 361 -1.47 -12.35 -49.56
C VAL A 361 -1.62 -13.44 -48.50
N HIS A 362 -1.86 -14.65 -49.00
CA HIS A 362 -1.60 -15.98 -48.48
C HIS A 362 -1.40 -16.20 -46.97
N ASP A 363 -2.34 -16.97 -46.41
CA ASP A 363 -2.24 -17.72 -45.17
C ASP A 363 -1.05 -18.69 -45.20
N SER A 364 -0.04 -18.39 -44.40
CA SER A 364 0.78 -19.40 -43.73
C SER A 364 0.51 -19.25 -42.25
N GLU A 365 -0.16 -20.23 -41.65
CA GLU A 365 -0.38 -20.33 -40.20
C GLU A 365 0.98 -20.32 -39.49
N GLN A 366 1.44 -19.14 -39.09
CA GLN A 366 2.47 -19.04 -38.08
C GLN A 366 1.83 -19.47 -36.76
N PRO A 367 2.46 -20.35 -35.97
CA PRO A 367 2.02 -20.57 -34.61
C PRO A 367 2.07 -19.19 -33.94
N GLY A 368 0.90 -18.71 -33.51
CA GLY A 368 0.79 -17.43 -32.80
C GLY A 368 1.80 -17.40 -31.64
N PRO A 369 2.29 -16.21 -31.25
CA PRO A 369 3.24 -16.08 -30.17
C PRO A 369 2.74 -16.89 -28.98
N ALA A 370 3.58 -17.81 -28.50
CA ALA A 370 3.25 -18.68 -27.38
C ALA A 370 2.68 -17.82 -26.24
N GLU A 371 1.52 -18.22 -25.76
CA GLU A 371 0.81 -17.50 -24.71
C GLU A 371 1.78 -17.27 -23.53
N PRO A 372 1.97 -16.03 -23.05
CA PRO A 372 2.94 -15.76 -21.99
C PRO A 372 2.65 -16.62 -20.76
N ASP A 373 3.69 -17.16 -20.14
CA ASP A 373 3.59 -18.11 -19.00
C ASP A 373 2.67 -17.58 -17.87
N TRP A 374 2.66 -16.27 -17.66
CA TRP A 374 1.81 -15.62 -16.67
C TRP A 374 0.32 -15.57 -17.06
N LEU A 375 -0.04 -15.49 -18.35
CA LEU A 375 -1.44 -15.47 -18.81
C LEU A 375 -2.07 -16.86 -18.73
N VAL A 376 -1.25 -17.90 -18.97
CA VAL A 376 -1.61 -19.30 -18.71
C VAL A 376 -1.83 -19.53 -17.21
N LEU A 377 -0.98 -18.95 -16.36
CA LEU A 377 -1.11 -18.99 -14.91
C LEU A 377 -2.41 -18.28 -14.47
N GLU A 378 -2.68 -17.06 -14.95
CA GLU A 378 -3.89 -16.30 -14.61
C GLU A 378 -5.18 -17.03 -14.98
N LYS A 379 -5.27 -17.62 -16.18
CA LYS A 379 -6.45 -18.40 -16.59
C LYS A 379 -6.70 -19.60 -15.66
N LYS A 380 -5.63 -20.27 -15.21
CA LYS A 380 -5.71 -21.34 -14.23
C LYS A 380 -6.19 -20.83 -12.87
N LEU A 381 -5.66 -19.69 -12.40
CA LEU A 381 -6.05 -19.08 -11.12
C LEU A 381 -7.52 -18.64 -11.13
N ARG A 382 -7.98 -18.04 -12.22
CA ARG A 382 -9.40 -17.68 -12.41
C ARG A 382 -10.29 -18.92 -12.40
N GLN A 383 -9.93 -19.98 -13.12
CA GLN A 383 -10.70 -21.23 -13.08
C GLN A 383 -10.70 -21.89 -11.69
N MET A 384 -9.59 -21.79 -10.96
CA MET A 384 -9.39 -22.46 -9.68
C MET A 384 -10.05 -21.72 -8.50
N TYR A 385 -10.14 -20.39 -8.55
CA TYR A 385 -10.59 -19.57 -7.42
C TYR A 385 -11.91 -18.81 -7.67
N HIS A 386 -12.55 -18.97 -8.83
CA HIS A 386 -13.86 -18.36 -9.10
C HIS A 386 -14.98 -19.09 -8.35
N ASN A 387 -15.28 -18.66 -7.13
CA ASN A 387 -16.45 -19.12 -6.37
C ASN A 387 -17.60 -18.11 -6.50
N SER A 388 -18.39 -18.27 -7.57
CA SER A 388 -19.46 -17.33 -7.97
C SER A 388 -20.52 -17.10 -6.89
N LEU A 389 -20.80 -18.11 -6.05
CA LEU A 389 -21.77 -18.02 -4.95
C LEU A 389 -21.26 -17.15 -3.79
N LYS A 390 -20.02 -17.39 -3.32
CA LYS A 390 -19.40 -16.55 -2.27
C LYS A 390 -19.23 -15.09 -2.73
N ASN A 391 -19.03 -14.88 -4.03
CA ASN A 391 -18.96 -13.53 -4.59
C ASN A 391 -20.30 -12.81 -4.48
N LYS A 392 -21.45 -13.45 -4.76
CA LYS A 392 -22.76 -12.76 -4.69
C LYS A 392 -23.10 -12.31 -3.26
N GLU A 393 -22.96 -13.18 -2.27
CA GLU A 393 -23.19 -12.82 -0.86
C GLU A 393 -22.26 -11.71 -0.38
N ARG A 394 -20.98 -11.76 -0.79
CA ARG A 394 -20.03 -10.66 -0.53
C ARG A 394 -20.47 -9.36 -1.17
N LEU A 395 -20.89 -9.38 -2.43
CA LEU A 395 -21.39 -8.21 -3.17
C LEU A 395 -22.53 -7.54 -2.42
N GLU A 396 -23.51 -8.33 -1.96
CA GLU A 396 -24.65 -7.83 -1.18
C GLU A 396 -24.24 -7.28 0.19
N MET A 397 -23.18 -7.81 0.82
CA MET A 397 -22.61 -7.23 2.05
C MET A 397 -21.84 -5.94 1.78
N GLU A 398 -21.04 -5.90 0.73
CA GLU A 398 -20.28 -4.71 0.30
C GLU A 398 -21.24 -3.56 -0.04
N GLU A 399 -22.31 -3.83 -0.80
CA GLU A 399 -23.33 -2.83 -1.14
C GLU A 399 -24.07 -2.30 0.11
N ARG A 400 -24.39 -3.16 1.08
CA ARG A 400 -25.04 -2.74 2.34
C ARG A 400 -24.14 -1.92 3.24
N THR A 401 -22.85 -2.24 3.26
CA THR A 401 -21.88 -1.65 4.20
C THR A 401 -21.05 -0.53 3.59
N ASN A 402 -21.10 -0.39 2.26
CA ASN A 402 -20.15 0.36 1.43
C ASN A 402 -18.68 -0.06 1.64
N LEU A 403 -18.41 -1.26 2.19
CA LEU A 403 -17.05 -1.74 2.40
C LEU A 403 -16.56 -2.57 1.21
N PRO A 404 -15.32 -2.40 0.72
CA PRO A 404 -14.72 -3.33 -0.24
C PRO A 404 -14.20 -4.58 0.50
N LEU A 405 -15.08 -5.55 0.74
CA LEU A 405 -14.76 -6.83 1.40
C LEU A 405 -14.00 -7.81 0.49
N ARG A 406 -13.88 -7.51 -0.81
CA ARG A 406 -13.20 -8.33 -1.82
C ARG A 406 -11.70 -8.09 -1.94
N GLY A 407 -11.14 -7.09 -1.26
CA GLY A 407 -9.68 -6.92 -1.16
C GLY A 407 -9.10 -7.86 -0.12
N ARG A 408 -8.32 -8.88 -0.53
CA ARG A 408 -7.49 -9.61 0.44
C ARG A 408 -6.43 -8.65 0.95
N TRP A 409 -6.55 -8.14 2.18
CA TRP A 409 -5.44 -7.68 3.02
C TRP A 409 -4.32 -6.84 2.39
N CYS A 410 -4.55 -6.14 1.28
CA CYS A 410 -3.50 -5.39 0.60
C CYS A 410 -3.50 -3.96 1.14
N SER A 411 -2.30 -3.46 1.46
CA SER A 411 -2.09 -2.03 1.71
C SER A 411 -2.13 -1.22 0.41
N ALA A 412 -2.11 -1.89 -0.75
CA ALA A 412 -2.37 -1.30 -2.04
C ALA A 412 -3.90 -1.15 -2.25
N TYR A 413 -4.28 0.06 -2.64
CA TYR A 413 -5.65 0.49 -2.95
C TYR A 413 -6.33 -0.38 -4.00
#